data_AF-A0A521VU09-F1
#
_entry.id   AF-A0A521VU09-F1
#
_cell.length_a   1.000
_cell.length_b   1.000
_cell.length_c   1.000
_cell.angle_alpha   90.00
_cell.angle_beta   90.00
_cell.angle_gamma   90.00
#
_symmetry.space_group_name_H-M   'P 1'
#
loop_
_entity.id
_entity.type
_entity.pdbx_description
1 polymer ?
#
loop_
_entity_poly.entity_id
_entity_poly.type
_entity_poly.pdbx_seq_one_letter_code
_entity_poly.pdbx_strand_id
1 'polypeptide(L)'
;MRHELTETLGFARFMADFFAPEIRAWRGEERLGKVFWGYGIAISILFAACFIGAVYSDRVMLQQFLLMAFAAYTVWILVAVWRCAGNTRELFWGFLARLLTVAWMVNTVLVLTFLQLDLLIRYLQL
;
A
#
# COMPACT_ATOMS: atom_id res chain seq x y z
N MET A 1 22.97 -2.39 30.00
CA MET A 1 23.70 -2.70 28.74
C MET A 1 23.44 -4.09 28.14
N ARG A 2 23.54 -5.24 28.84
CA ARG A 2 23.23 -6.56 28.22
C ARG A 2 21.72 -6.82 28.04
N HIS A 3 20.87 -6.37 28.97
CA HIS A 3 19.41 -6.58 28.90
C HIS A 3 18.73 -5.81 27.75
N GLU A 4 19.09 -4.54 27.52
CA GLU A 4 18.55 -3.71 26.42
C GLU A 4 18.87 -4.26 25.02
N LEU A 5 20.02 -4.93 24.85
CA LEU A 5 20.42 -5.55 23.59
C LEU A 5 19.53 -6.75 23.22
N THR A 6 19.09 -7.53 24.21
CA THR A 6 18.16 -8.66 24.01
C THR A 6 16.75 -8.20 23.64
N GLU A 7 16.25 -7.12 24.24
CA GLU A 7 14.93 -6.58 23.91
C GLU A 7 14.90 -5.92 22.54
N THR A 8 15.94 -5.16 22.19
CA THR A 8 16.11 -4.59 20.84
C THR A 8 16.27 -5.66 19.76
N LEU A 9 17.02 -6.73 20.02
CA LEU A 9 17.14 -7.88 19.10
C LEU A 9 15.84 -8.66 18.98
N GLY A 10 15.10 -8.86 20.07
CA GLY A 10 13.79 -9.51 20.06
C GLY A 10 12.74 -8.70 19.30
N PHE A 11 12.68 -7.40 19.54
CA PHE A 11 11.81 -6.47 18.82
C PHE A 11 12.18 -6.37 17.34
N ALA A 12 13.47 -6.25 17.02
CA ALA A 12 13.94 -6.21 15.63
C ALA A 12 13.62 -7.51 14.88
N ARG A 13 13.73 -8.67 15.54
CA ARG A 13 13.39 -9.97 14.95
C ARG A 13 11.89 -10.14 14.76
N PHE A 14 11.07 -9.73 15.74
CA PHE A 14 9.62 -9.70 15.61
C PHE A 14 9.17 -8.80 14.45
N MET A 15 9.73 -7.60 14.36
CA MET A 15 9.47 -6.68 13.24
C MET A 15 9.95 -7.29 11.92
N ALA A 16 11.13 -7.89 11.88
CA ALA A 16 11.64 -8.55 10.68
C ALA A 16 10.75 -9.71 10.24
N ASP A 17 10.22 -10.51 11.17
CA ASP A 17 9.31 -11.63 10.87
C ASP A 17 7.92 -11.13 10.44
N PHE A 18 7.43 -10.04 11.05
CA PHE A 18 6.18 -9.38 10.67
C PHE A 18 6.26 -8.74 9.28
N PHE A 19 7.39 -8.09 8.96
CA PHE A 19 7.67 -7.50 7.65
C PHE A 19 8.31 -8.48 6.65
N ALA A 20 8.62 -9.71 7.05
CA ALA A 20 9.21 -10.72 6.18
C ALA A 20 8.35 -11.01 4.95
N PRO A 21 7.01 -11.17 5.03
CA PRO A 21 6.18 -11.37 3.84
C PRO A 21 6.19 -10.14 2.91
N GLU A 22 6.25 -8.93 3.43
CA GLU A 22 6.36 -7.68 2.68
C GLU A 22 7.71 -7.59 1.97
N ILE A 23 8.79 -7.94 2.66
CA ILE A 23 10.15 -7.96 2.10
C ILE A 23 10.27 -9.03 1.00
N ARG A 24 9.69 -10.23 1.20
CA ARG A 24 9.67 -11.28 0.18
C ARG A 24 8.82 -10.88 -1.03
N ALA A 25 7.69 -10.20 -0.81
CA ALA A 25 6.89 -9.61 -1.88
C ALA A 25 7.66 -8.54 -2.67
N TRP A 26 8.40 -7.67 -1.99
CA TRP A 26 9.24 -6.66 -2.63
C TRP A 26 10.41 -7.23 -3.43
N ARG A 27 10.94 -8.38 -3.00
CA ARG A 27 12.00 -9.12 -3.73
C ARG A 27 11.47 -9.93 -4.91
N GLY A 28 10.15 -10.06 -5.06
CA GLY A 28 9.55 -10.86 -6.13
C GLY A 28 9.48 -12.36 -5.83
N GLU A 29 9.77 -12.77 -4.59
CA GLU A 29 9.84 -14.19 -4.17
C GLU A 29 8.47 -14.76 -3.75
N GLU A 30 7.48 -13.90 -3.49
CA GLU A 30 6.13 -14.31 -3.12
C GLU A 30 5.22 -14.61 -4.33
N ARG A 31 4.16 -15.39 -4.08
CA ARG A 31 3.17 -15.73 -5.10
C ARG A 31 2.41 -14.47 -5.53
N LEU A 32 2.44 -14.18 -6.84
CA LEU A 32 1.75 -13.06 -7.47
C LEU A 32 0.29 -12.90 -6.99
N GLY A 33 -0.46 -14.00 -6.92
CA GLY A 33 -1.85 -13.99 -6.45
C GLY A 33 -2.01 -13.50 -5.01
N LYS A 34 -1.08 -13.84 -4.11
CA LYS A 34 -1.11 -13.40 -2.70
C LYS A 34 -0.80 -11.91 -2.58
N VAL A 35 0.17 -11.42 -3.36
CA VAL A 35 0.51 -9.99 -3.41
C VAL A 35 -0.63 -9.18 -4.01
N PHE A 36 -1.18 -9.63 -5.13
CA PHE A 36 -2.27 -8.93 -5.81
C PHE A 36 -3.58 -8.91 -4.99
N TRP A 37 -4.04 -10.05 -4.48
CA TRP A 37 -5.31 -10.11 -3.74
C TRP A 37 -5.16 -9.66 -2.28
N GLY A 38 -4.13 -10.12 -1.57
CA GLY A 38 -3.94 -9.78 -0.17
C GLY A 38 -3.55 -8.33 -0.01
N TYR A 39 -2.38 -7.96 -0.53
CA TYR A 39 -1.91 -6.58 -0.41
C TYR A 39 -2.74 -5.65 -1.30
N GLY A 40 -2.89 -5.96 -2.59
CA GLY A 40 -3.61 -5.07 -3.51
C GLY A 40 -5.06 -4.76 -3.10
N ILE A 41 -5.86 -5.76 -2.74
CA ILE A 41 -7.29 -5.55 -2.43
C ILE A 41 -7.52 -5.32 -0.94
N ALA A 42 -7.05 -6.20 -0.05
CA ALA A 42 -7.41 -6.10 1.36
C ALA A 42 -6.85 -4.84 2.03
N ILE A 43 -5.60 -4.46 1.75
CA ILE A 43 -5.02 -3.23 2.32
C ILE A 43 -5.65 -1.99 1.71
N SER A 44 -6.00 -2.01 0.41
CA SER A 44 -6.70 -0.87 -0.21
C SER A 44 -8.09 -0.66 0.38
N ILE A 45 -8.83 -1.74 0.68
CA ILE A 45 -10.11 -1.66 1.39
C ILE A 45 -9.92 -1.09 2.80
N LEU A 46 -8.87 -1.51 3.50
CA LEU A 46 -8.55 -0.96 4.83
C LEU A 46 -8.28 0.55 4.76
N PHE A 47 -7.46 1.01 3.82
CA PHE A 47 -7.22 2.44 3.61
C PHE A 47 -8.51 3.19 3.28
N ALA A 48 -9.36 2.63 2.41
CA ALA A 48 -10.64 3.23 2.07
C ALA A 48 -11.56 3.36 3.30
N ALA A 49 -11.66 2.31 4.12
CA ALA A 49 -12.45 2.32 5.35
C ALA A 49 -11.93 3.38 6.36
N CYS A 50 -10.61 3.44 6.55
CA CYS A 50 -9.99 4.46 7.40
C CYS A 50 -10.24 5.88 6.87
N PHE A 51 -10.14 6.08 5.56
CA PHE A 51 -10.41 7.37 4.92
C PHE A 51 -11.87 7.80 5.10
N ILE A 52 -12.82 6.89 4.89
CA ILE A 52 -14.25 7.15 5.15
C ILE A 52 -14.47 7.54 6.61
N GLY A 53 -13.86 6.84 7.58
CA GLY A 53 -13.93 7.20 8.99
C GLY A 53 -13.36 8.61 9.29
N ALA A 54 -12.28 8.99 8.62
CA ALA A 54 -11.68 10.32 8.74
C ALA A 54 -12.57 11.42 8.13
N VAL A 55 -13.33 11.11 7.08
CA VAL A 55 -14.36 11.99 6.49
C VAL A 55 -15.51 12.19 7.47
N TYR A 56 -16.06 11.13 8.06
CA TYR A 56 -17.14 11.23 9.05
C TYR A 56 -16.76 12.01 10.31
N SER A 57 -15.47 11.98 10.68
CA SER A 57 -14.97 12.69 11.85
C SER A 57 -14.53 14.13 11.56
N ASP A 58 -14.69 14.60 10.31
CA ASP A 58 -14.23 15.91 9.80
C ASP A 58 -12.73 16.21 10.08
N ARG A 59 -11.91 15.17 10.16
CA ARG A 59 -10.48 15.30 10.50
C ARG A 59 -9.65 15.53 9.25
N VAL A 60 -9.61 16.76 8.77
CA VAL A 60 -8.88 17.17 7.55
C VAL A 60 -7.40 16.73 7.58
N MET A 61 -6.71 16.90 8.71
CA MET A 61 -5.31 16.47 8.85
C MET A 61 -5.12 14.95 8.71
N LEU A 62 -6.06 14.17 9.25
CA LEU A 62 -6.03 12.71 9.13
C LEU A 62 -6.31 12.26 7.70
N GLN A 63 -7.22 12.95 6.99
CA GLN A 63 -7.48 12.70 5.57
C GLN A 63 -6.23 12.95 4.72
N GLN A 64 -5.55 14.09 4.92
CA GLN A 64 -4.30 14.41 4.21
C GLN A 64 -3.21 13.35 4.46
N PHE A 65 -3.04 12.94 5.73
CA PHE A 65 -2.07 11.91 6.09
C PHE A 65 -2.40 10.56 5.43
N LEU A 66 -3.68 10.15 5.45
CA LEU A 66 -4.14 8.91 4.82
C LEU A 66 -3.94 8.93 3.30
N LEU A 67 -4.21 10.05 2.63
CA LEU A 67 -3.97 10.20 1.19
C LEU A 67 -2.49 10.04 0.84
N MET A 68 -1.61 10.67 1.62
CA MET A 68 -0.17 10.60 1.37
C MET A 68 0.40 9.20 1.68
N ALA A 69 -0.08 8.57 2.75
CA ALA A 69 0.25 7.19 3.08
C ALA A 69 -0.25 6.21 2.00
N PHE A 70 -1.47 6.42 1.49
CA PHE A 70 -2.02 5.60 0.42
C PHE A 70 -1.23 5.77 -0.89
N ALA A 71 -0.83 6.99 -1.25
CA ALA A 71 0.01 7.24 -2.42
C ALA A 71 1.36 6.50 -2.32
N ALA A 72 2.03 6.57 -1.17
CA ALA A 72 3.27 5.83 -0.94
C ALA A 72 3.05 4.31 -1.02
N TYR A 73 1.94 3.81 -0.47
CA TYR A 73 1.54 2.42 -0.56
C TYR A 73 1.28 1.96 -2.00
N THR A 74 0.63 2.80 -2.82
CA THR A 74 0.37 2.51 -4.24
C THR A 74 1.66 2.34 -5.03
N VAL A 75 2.66 3.20 -4.80
CA VAL A 75 3.99 3.03 -5.43
C VAL A 75 4.63 1.73 -4.95
N TRP A 76 4.50 1.42 -3.66
CA TRP A 76 5.08 0.21 -3.10
C TRP A 76 4.49 -1.06 -3.72
N ILE A 77 3.16 -1.18 -3.74
CA ILE A 77 2.49 -2.36 -4.29
C ILE A 77 2.73 -2.49 -5.81
N LEU A 78 2.82 -1.38 -6.55
CA LEU A 78 3.16 -1.40 -7.97
C LEU A 78 4.52 -2.05 -8.21
N VAL A 79 5.56 -1.65 -7.46
CA VAL A 79 6.90 -2.24 -7.59
C VAL A 79 6.91 -3.71 -7.17
N ALA A 80 6.23 -4.05 -6.06
CA ALA A 80 6.13 -5.43 -5.59
C ALA A 80 5.44 -6.34 -6.62
N VAL A 81 4.29 -5.92 -7.17
CA VAL A 81 3.57 -6.68 -8.21
C VAL A 81 4.39 -6.79 -9.49
N TRP A 82 5.04 -5.70 -9.92
CA TRP A 82 5.85 -5.70 -11.14
C TRP A 82 7.01 -6.70 -11.07
N ARG A 83 7.69 -6.76 -9.92
CA ARG A 83 8.77 -7.71 -9.63
C ARG A 83 8.25 -9.14 -9.48
N CYS A 84 7.17 -9.36 -8.74
CA CYS A 84 6.54 -10.68 -8.60
C CYS A 84 6.04 -11.24 -9.93
N ALA A 85 5.52 -10.38 -10.81
CA ALA A 85 5.02 -10.79 -12.12
C ALA A 85 6.11 -11.37 -13.03
N GLY A 86 7.38 -10.99 -12.82
CA GLY A 86 8.52 -11.56 -13.54
C GLY A 86 8.95 -12.94 -13.04
N ASN A 87 8.54 -13.33 -11.82
CA ASN A 87 8.91 -14.61 -11.19
C ASN A 87 7.86 -15.72 -11.41
N THR A 88 6.77 -15.41 -12.11
CA THR A 88 5.71 -16.38 -12.42
C THR A 88 6.05 -17.23 -13.64
N ARG A 89 5.94 -18.56 -13.50
CA ARG A 89 6.14 -19.55 -14.58
C ARG A 89 5.15 -19.36 -15.75
N GLU A 90 3.98 -18.81 -15.45
CA GLU A 90 2.90 -18.55 -16.41
C GLU A 90 2.91 -17.08 -16.86
N LEU A 91 3.46 -16.83 -18.06
CA LEU A 91 3.59 -15.48 -18.64
C LEU A 91 2.25 -14.74 -18.76
N PHE A 92 1.15 -15.47 -19.02
CA PHE A 92 -0.19 -14.89 -19.17
C PHE A 92 -0.67 -14.19 -17.89
N TRP A 93 -0.56 -14.84 -16.74
CA TRP A 93 -1.01 -14.27 -15.46
C TRP A 93 -0.13 -13.11 -15.01
N GLY A 94 1.18 -13.16 -15.27
CA GLY A 94 2.09 -12.06 -15.02
C GLY A 94 1.77 -10.82 -15.86
N PHE A 95 1.45 -11.01 -17.14
CA PHE A 95 1.08 -9.91 -18.04
C PHE A 95 -0.26 -9.27 -17.65
N LEU A 96 -1.27 -10.10 -17.35
CA LEU A 96 -2.59 -9.61 -16.92
C LEU A 96 -2.49 -8.83 -15.61
N ALA A 97 -1.71 -9.32 -14.64
CA ALA A 97 -1.48 -8.61 -13.38
C ALA A 97 -0.81 -7.25 -13.61
N ARG A 98 0.21 -7.16 -14.49
CA ARG A 98 0.86 -5.89 -14.82
C ARG A 98 -0.11 -4.88 -15.42
N LEU A 99 -0.88 -5.29 -16.43
CA LEU A 99 -1.87 -4.42 -17.06
C LEU A 99 -2.90 -3.92 -16.04
N LEU A 100 -3.41 -4.83 -15.20
CA LEU A 100 -4.39 -4.50 -14.19
C LEU A 100 -3.83 -3.55 -13.13
N THR A 101 -2.60 -3.76 -12.68
CA THR A 101 -1.94 -2.86 -11.71
C THR A 101 -1.64 -1.48 -12.32
N VAL A 102 -1.27 -1.40 -13.59
CA VAL A 102 -1.09 -0.11 -14.28
C VAL A 102 -2.43 0.62 -14.41
N ALA A 103 -3.48 -0.06 -14.88
CA ALA A 103 -4.82 0.53 -14.98
C ALA A 103 -5.34 1.01 -13.62
N TRP A 104 -5.14 0.20 -12.58
CA TRP A 104 -5.51 0.55 -11.22
C TRP A 104 -4.68 1.72 -10.66
N MET A 105 -3.38 1.79 -10.95
CA MET A 105 -2.53 2.91 -10.56
C MET A 105 -3.02 4.22 -11.20
N VAL A 106 -3.34 4.21 -12.49
CA VAL A 106 -3.90 5.38 -13.18
C VAL A 106 -5.22 5.83 -12.54
N ASN A 107 -6.12 4.87 -12.25
CA ASN A 107 -7.36 5.16 -11.55
C ASN A 107 -7.11 5.74 -10.15
N THR A 108 -6.16 5.18 -9.41
CA THR A 108 -5.80 5.63 -8.06
C THR A 108 -5.24 7.06 -8.07
N VAL A 109 -4.36 7.38 -9.01
CA VAL A 109 -3.83 8.74 -9.18
C VAL A 109 -4.95 9.73 -9.48
N LEU A 110 -5.90 9.35 -10.34
CA LEU A 110 -7.06 10.19 -10.63
C LEU A 110 -7.88 10.45 -9.36
N VAL A 111 -8.25 9.39 -8.63
CA VAL A 111 -9.03 9.49 -7.38
C VAL A 111 -8.30 10.32 -6.33
N LEU A 112 -7.00 10.07 -6.12
CA LEU A 112 -6.16 10.85 -5.20
C LEU A 112 -6.14 12.33 -5.58
N THR A 113 -5.99 12.65 -6.86
CA THR A 113 -6.00 14.03 -7.36
C THR A 113 -7.34 14.69 -7.09
N PHE A 114 -8.45 14.01 -7.38
CA PHE A 114 -9.80 14.52 -7.09
C PHE A 114 -10.01 14.79 -5.59
N LEU A 115 -9.62 13.85 -4.73
CA LEU A 115 -9.72 14.02 -3.27
C LEU A 115 -8.84 15.15 -2.76
N GLN A 116 -7.62 15.29 -3.30
CA GLN A 116 -6.72 16.38 -2.93
C GLN A 116 -7.27 17.75 -3.34
N LEU A 117 -7.90 17.84 -4.51
CA LEU A 117 -8.57 19.06 -4.99
C LEU A 117 -9.80 19.40 -4.12
N ASP A 118 -10.63 18.42 -3.77
CA ASP A 118 -11.76 18.63 -2.85
C ASP A 118 -11.30 19.16 -1.50
N LEU A 119 -10.23 18.55 -0.94
CA LEU A 119 -9.67 18.98 0.33
C LEU A 119 -9.09 20.40 0.26
N LEU A 120 -8.43 20.75 -0.85
CA LEU A 120 -7.89 22.09 -1.07
C LEU A 120 -9.01 23.14 -1.20
N ILE A 121 -10.08 22.83 -1.94
CA ILE A 121 -11.24 23.71 -2.10
C ILE A 121 -11.90 23.94 -0.74
N ARG A 122 -12.14 22.88 0.05
CA ARG A 122 -12.68 23.00 1.41
C ARG A 122 -11.82 23.89 2.30
N TYR A 123 -10.49 23.77 2.20
CA TYR A 123 -9.58 24.61 2.98
C TYR A 123 -9.61 26.09 2.55
N LEU A 124 -9.81 26.38 1.27
CA LEU A 124 -9.90 27.74 0.74
C LEU A 124 -11.27 28.42 0.95
N GLN A 125 -12.31 27.63 1.24
CA GLN A 125 -13.67 28.13 1.53
C GLN A 125 -13.93 28.38 3.03
N LEU A 126 -12.98 28.02 3.89
CA LEU A 126 -12.91 28.36 5.32
C LEU A 126 -12.25 29.73 5.53
#